data_AF-A0A6I5C3M2-F1
#
_entry.id   AF-A0A6I5C3M2-F1
#
_cell.length_a   1.000
_cell.length_b   1.000
_cell.length_c   1.000
_cell.angle_alpha   90.00
_cell.angle_beta   90.00
_cell.angle_gamma   90.00
#
_symmetry.space_group_name_H-M   'P 1'
#
loop_
_entity.id
_entity.type
_entity.pdbx_description
1 polymer ?
#
loop_
_entity_poly.entity_id
_entity_poly.type
_entity_poly.pdbx_seq_one_letter_code
_entity_poly.pdbx_strand_id
1 'polypeptide(L)'
;VGEFVAGAVLKHSRDFNLARETVLGSRLDARTPAYDVQQACGTGLQAVIAAANKIALGQTESAVAGGADTASDAPLGVNDELRRILLAARRARTTAARL
;
A
#
# COMPACT_ATOMS: atom_id res chain seq x y z
N VAL A 1 16.07 11.26 0.29
CA VAL A 1 14.93 12.11 -0.14
C VAL A 1 14.32 12.71 1.11
N GLY A 2 13.73 13.90 1.03
CA GLY A 2 13.21 14.56 2.23
C GLY A 2 11.91 13.94 2.75
N GLU A 3 11.16 13.22 1.90
CA GLU A 3 9.97 12.47 2.33
C GLU A 3 9.58 11.35 1.36
N PHE A 4 8.85 10.35 1.86
CA PHE A 4 8.18 9.32 1.08
C PHE A 4 6.71 9.21 1.50
N VAL A 5 5.78 9.48 0.58
CA VAL A 5 4.34 9.37 0.83
C VAL A 5 3.76 8.32 -0.11
N ALA A 6 3.10 7.32 0.43
CA ALA A 6 2.43 6.34 -0.42
C ALA A 6 1.14 5.84 0.24
N GLY A 7 0.49 4.88 -0.40
CA GLY A 7 -0.69 4.27 0.17
C GLY A 7 -1.25 3.17 -0.71
N ALA A 8 -2.21 2.46 -0.14
CA ALA A 8 -2.96 1.39 -0.77
C ALA A 8 -4.40 1.45 -0.26
N VAL A 9 -5.34 1.01 -1.07
CA VAL A 9 -6.73 0.80 -0.64
C VAL A 9 -6.90 -0.63 -0.11
N LEU A 10 -6.32 -1.58 -0.83
CA LEU A 10 -6.33 -3.02 -0.61
C LEU A 10 -4.97 -3.45 -0.05
N LYS A 11 -4.80 -3.28 1.26
CA LYS A 11 -3.64 -3.76 2.03
C LYS A 11 -4.10 -4.56 3.25
N HIS A 12 -3.23 -5.43 3.75
CA HIS A 12 -3.51 -6.15 4.99
C HIS A 12 -3.32 -5.25 6.20
N SER A 13 -3.99 -5.59 7.30
CA SER A 13 -3.82 -4.86 8.57
C SER A 13 -2.40 -4.91 9.11
N ARG A 14 -1.61 -5.95 8.75
CA ARG A 14 -0.18 -6.03 9.07
C ARG A 14 0.67 -5.01 8.31
N ASP A 15 0.21 -4.57 7.14
CA ASP A 15 0.88 -3.57 6.30
C ASP A 15 0.34 -2.17 6.65
N PHE A 16 0.15 -1.89 7.95
CA PHE A 16 -0.54 -0.69 8.43
C PHE A 16 0.11 0.60 7.91
N ASN A 17 1.44 0.65 7.88
CA ASN A 17 2.22 1.73 7.31
C ASN A 17 3.13 1.19 6.19
N LEU A 18 2.52 0.84 5.06
CA LEU A 18 3.16 0.30 3.87
C LEU A 18 4.29 1.22 3.37
N ALA A 19 4.11 2.54 3.43
CA ALA A 19 5.12 3.52 3.06
C ALA A 19 6.37 3.40 3.93
N ARG A 20 6.21 3.22 5.25
CA ARG A 20 7.34 3.04 6.18
C ARG A 20 8.08 1.73 5.93
N GLU A 21 7.35 0.64 5.75
CA GLU A 21 7.96 -0.66 5.41
C GLU A 21 8.67 -0.62 4.06
N THR A 22 8.14 0.12 3.09
CA THR A 22 8.79 0.34 1.79
C THR A 22 10.12 1.07 1.94
N VAL A 23 10.17 2.13 2.76
CA VAL A 23 11.44 2.84 3.02
C VAL A 23 12.45 1.89 3.65
N LEU A 24 12.06 1.15 4.71
CA LEU A 24 12.94 0.23 5.42
C LEU A 24 13.44 -0.94 4.56
N GLY A 25 12.62 -1.42 3.63
CA GLY A 25 12.96 -2.51 2.71
C GLY A 25 13.67 -2.06 1.42
N SER A 26 13.86 -0.77 1.21
CA SER A 26 14.47 -0.20 0.01
C SER A 26 15.92 0.25 0.25
N ARG A 27 16.53 0.91 -0.75
CA ARG A 27 17.83 1.59 -0.61
C ARG A 27 17.72 3.02 -0.06
N LEU A 28 16.52 3.48 0.28
CA LEU A 28 16.33 4.80 0.88
C LEU A 28 16.95 4.82 2.28
N ASP A 29 17.42 5.99 2.71
CA ASP A 29 17.91 6.18 4.07
C ASP A 29 16.78 5.86 5.06
N ALA A 30 17.04 5.02 6.06
CA ALA A 30 16.06 4.64 7.08
C ALA A 30 15.53 5.84 7.89
N ARG A 31 16.24 6.98 7.91
CA ARG A 31 15.79 8.23 8.54
C ARG A 31 14.83 9.03 7.66
N THR A 32 14.64 8.66 6.40
CA THR A 32 13.65 9.29 5.51
C THR A 32 12.26 9.18 6.14
N PRO A 33 11.56 10.30 6.42
CA PRO A 33 10.19 10.28 6.91
C PRO A 33 9.26 9.58 5.90
N ALA A 34 8.35 8.75 6.40
CA ALA A 34 7.40 8.06 5.54
C ALA A 34 6.07 7.80 6.23
N TYR A 35 4.98 7.97 5.50
CA TYR A 35 3.63 7.74 6.01
C TYR A 35 2.65 7.32 4.92
N ASP A 36 1.63 6.58 5.34
CA ASP A 36 0.54 6.15 4.49
C ASP A 36 -0.58 7.19 4.42
N VAL A 37 -1.14 7.34 3.23
CA VAL A 37 -2.43 8.00 2.99
C VAL A 37 -3.39 7.03 2.33
N GLN A 38 -4.69 7.26 2.48
CA GLN A 38 -5.71 6.44 1.82
C GLN A 38 -6.92 7.28 1.45
N GLN A 39 -7.25 7.30 0.17
CA GLN A 39 -8.40 8.04 -0.39
C GLN A 39 -9.02 7.26 -1.55
N ALA A 40 -9.44 6.02 -1.29
CA ALA A 40 -9.99 5.12 -2.31
C ALA A 40 -9.15 5.15 -3.61
N CYS A 41 -9.79 5.20 -4.78
CA CYS A 41 -9.11 5.31 -6.08
C CYS A 41 -8.21 6.55 -6.22
N GLY A 42 -8.39 7.57 -5.39
CA GLY A 42 -7.56 8.78 -5.35
C GLY A 42 -6.30 8.67 -4.49
N THR A 43 -6.01 7.52 -3.87
CA THR A 43 -4.89 7.35 -2.92
C THR A 43 -3.55 7.80 -3.49
N GLY A 44 -3.17 7.34 -4.69
CA GLY A 44 -1.92 7.73 -5.31
C GLY A 44 -1.84 9.22 -5.64
N LEU A 45 -2.94 9.80 -6.13
CA LEU A 45 -3.01 11.25 -6.39
C LEU A 45 -2.92 12.05 -5.08
N GLN A 46 -3.55 11.58 -4.02
CA GLN A 46 -3.50 12.21 -2.71
C GLN A 46 -2.08 12.18 -2.12
N ALA A 47 -1.31 11.12 -2.36
CA ALA A 47 0.10 11.06 -1.98
C ALA A 47 0.93 12.12 -2.72
N VAL A 48 0.70 12.29 -4.02
CA VAL A 48 1.36 13.32 -4.84
C VAL A 48 1.01 14.72 -4.33
N ILE A 49 -0.28 15.00 -4.06
CA ILE A 49 -0.72 16.29 -3.52
C ILE A 49 -0.04 16.58 -2.18
N ALA A 50 0.00 15.61 -1.27
CA ALA A 50 0.62 15.78 0.04
C ALA A 50 2.13 16.07 -0.07
N ALA A 51 2.86 15.34 -0.93
CA ALA A 51 4.27 15.59 -1.20
C ALA A 51 4.51 16.97 -1.84
N ALA A 52 3.73 17.33 -2.85
CA ALA A 52 3.83 18.61 -3.54
C ALA A 52 3.56 19.79 -2.60
N ASN A 53 2.56 19.69 -1.71
CA ASN A 53 2.27 20.72 -0.72
C ASN A 53 3.46 20.99 0.21
N LYS A 54 4.14 19.94 0.66
CA LYS A 54 5.31 20.10 1.53
C LYS A 54 6.48 20.76 0.81
N ILE A 55 6.69 20.45 -0.47
CA ILE A 55 7.68 21.13 -1.30
C ILE A 55 7.30 22.60 -1.49
N ALA A 56 6.05 22.88 -1.88
CA ALA A 56 5.55 24.23 -2.11
C ALA A 56 5.63 25.12 -0.85
N LEU A 57 5.44 24.52 0.33
CA LEU A 57 5.55 25.20 1.63
C LEU A 57 6.99 25.29 2.15
N GLY A 58 7.99 24.82 1.39
CA GLY A 58 9.41 24.84 1.80
C GLY A 58 9.74 23.90 2.97
N GLN A 59 8.89 22.92 3.28
CA GLN A 59 9.12 21.95 4.36
C GLN A 59 10.10 20.85 3.95
N THR A 60 10.22 20.59 2.65
CA THR A 60 11.18 19.65 2.07
C THR A 60 11.58 20.10 0.66
N GLU A 61 12.81 19.79 0.24
CA GLU A 61 13.28 20.08 -1.12
C GLU A 61 12.96 18.95 -2.11
N SER A 62 12.68 17.75 -1.61
CA SER A 62 12.38 16.57 -2.44
C SER A 62 11.49 15.58 -1.73
N ALA A 63 10.63 14.92 -2.50
CA ALA A 63 9.76 13.87 -2.00
C ALA A 63 9.52 12.80 -3.08
N VAL A 64 9.24 11.58 -2.63
CA VAL A 64 8.75 10.49 -3.48
C VAL A 64 7.29 10.26 -3.11
N ALA A 65 6.42 10.18 -4.11
CA ALA A 65 5.00 9.91 -3.93
C ALA A 65 4.56 8.70 -4.77
N GLY A 66 3.63 7.90 -4.26
CA GLY A 66 3.13 6.76 -5.01
C GLY A 66 1.91 6.07 -4.40
N GLY A 67 1.59 4.91 -4.95
CA GLY A 67 0.57 4.03 -4.40
C GLY A 67 0.69 2.63 -5.02
N ALA A 68 0.32 1.62 -4.26
CA ALA A 68 0.35 0.23 -4.69
C ALA A 68 -0.87 -0.51 -4.15
N ASP A 69 -1.46 -1.39 -4.94
CA ASP A 69 -2.60 -2.22 -4.53
C ASP A 69 -2.43 -3.64 -5.06
N THR A 70 -3.00 -4.61 -4.35
CA THR A 70 -3.05 -6.00 -4.79
C THR A 70 -4.47 -6.55 -4.75
N ALA A 71 -5.11 -6.62 -5.92
CA ALA A 71 -6.39 -7.30 -6.07
C ALA A 71 -6.25 -8.84 -5.98
N SER A 72 -5.06 -9.35 -6.29
CA SER A 72 -4.74 -10.78 -6.21
C SER A 72 -4.60 -11.28 -4.78
N ASP A 73 -4.29 -10.40 -3.84
CA ASP A 73 -4.10 -10.74 -2.43
C ASP A 73 -5.06 -9.95 -1.54
N ALA A 74 -6.32 -9.86 -1.96
CA ALA A 74 -7.33 -9.06 -1.27
C ALA A 74 -7.44 -9.46 0.22
N PRO A 75 -7.51 -8.48 1.14
CA PRO A 75 -7.74 -8.74 2.55
C PRO A 75 -9.18 -9.24 2.74
N LEU A 76 -9.32 -10.37 3.44
CA LEU A 76 -10.60 -10.87 3.93
C LEU A 76 -10.57 -10.84 5.46
N GLY A 77 -11.70 -10.59 6.10
CA GLY A 77 -11.84 -10.56 7.56
C GLY A 77 -11.75 -11.94 8.23
N VAL A 78 -10.87 -12.80 7.74
CA VAL A 78 -10.58 -14.15 8.24
C VAL A 78 -9.07 -14.36 8.28
N ASN A 79 -8.60 -15.45 8.90
CA ASN A 79 -7.17 -15.76 8.93
C ASN A 79 -6.60 -16.03 7.52
N ASP A 80 -5.26 -15.92 7.39
CA ASP A 80 -4.58 -16.05 6.09
C ASP A 80 -4.71 -17.44 5.44
N GLU A 81 -4.90 -18.50 6.24
CA GLU A 81 -5.10 -19.84 5.72
C GLU A 81 -6.46 -19.97 5.04
N LEU A 82 -7.53 -19.65 5.76
CA LEU A 82 -8.89 -19.67 5.25
C LEU A 82 -9.04 -18.69 4.08
N ARG A 83 -8.44 -17.50 4.16
CA ARG A 83 -8.41 -16.52 3.07
C ARG A 83 -7.87 -17.13 1.78
N ARG A 84 -6.73 -17.83 1.84
CA ARG A 84 -6.12 -18.49 0.67
C ARG A 84 -7.01 -19.60 0.12
N ILE A 85 -7.60 -20.43 0.98
CA ILE A 85 -8.53 -21.49 0.57
C ILE A 85 -9.74 -20.89 -0.17
N LEU A 86 -10.39 -19.87 0.41
CA LEU A 86 -11.54 -19.21 -0.20
C LEU A 86 -11.21 -18.55 -1.53
N LEU A 87 -10.05 -17.88 -1.63
CA LEU A 87 -9.59 -17.27 -2.88
C LEU A 87 -9.25 -18.33 -3.94
N ALA A 88 -8.67 -19.47 -3.55
CA ALA A 88 -8.36 -20.58 -4.45
C ALA A 88 -9.64 -21.23 -4.99
N ALA A 89 -10.60 -21.54 -4.11
CA ALA A 89 -11.91 -22.07 -4.49
C ALA A 89 -12.64 -21.11 -5.45
N ARG A 90 -12.65 -19.80 -5.16
CA ARG A 90 -13.26 -18.80 -6.07
C ARG A 90 -12.63 -18.81 -7.47
N ARG A 91 -11.31 -19.01 -7.57
CA ARG A 91 -10.56 -19.00 -8.84
C ARG A 91 -10.69 -20.32 -9.62
N ALA A 92 -11.10 -21.40 -8.98
CA ALA A 92 -11.21 -22.71 -9.62
C ALA A 92 -12.28 -22.73 -10.73
N ARG A 93 -11.93 -23.34 -11.87
CA ARG A 93 -12.77 -23.39 -13.08
C ARG A 93 -13.80 -24.52 -13.08
N THR A 94 -13.61 -25.55 -12.26
CA THR A 94 -14.48 -26.72 -12.19
C THR A 94 -15.08 -26.86 -10.80
N THR A 95 -16.29 -27.43 -10.70
CA THR A 95 -16.94 -27.69 -9.41
C THR A 95 -16.11 -28.63 -8.53
N ALA A 96 -15.47 -29.65 -9.13
CA ALA A 96 -14.60 -30.56 -8.40
C ALA A 96 -13.35 -29.90 -7.81
N ALA A 97 -12.84 -28.82 -8.41
CA ALA A 97 -11.71 -28.06 -7.87
C ALA A 97 -12.12 -26.95 -6.88
N ARG A 98 -13.43 -26.75 -6.69
CA ARG A 98 -13.99 -25.78 -5.71
C ARG A 98 -14.32 -26.43 -4.36
N LEU A 99 -14.45 -27.76 -4.35
CA LEU A 99 -14.83 -28.59 -3.21
C LEU A 99 -13.61 -29.37 -2.71
#